data_AF-A0A7K5P0V6-F1
#
_entry.id   AF-A0A7K5P0V6-F1
#
_cell.length_a   1.000
_cell.length_b   1.000
_cell.length_c   1.000
_cell.angle_alpha   90.00
_cell.angle_beta   90.00
_cell.angle_gamma   90.00
#
_symmetry.space_group_name_H-M   'P 1'
#
loop_
_entity.id
_entity.type
_entity.pdbx_description
1 polymer ?
#
loop_
_entity_poly.entity_id
_entity_poly.type
_entity_poly.pdbx_seq_one_letter_code
_entity_poly.pdbx_strand_id
1 'polypeptide(L)'
;MAVRQRRQREVVRAVLLPALLLVVCCRAAAERIRYAIPEELGRGSLVGPLARDLGLSPAELPARKLRVASAGNRQLKYFTVSGESGNLYVSERLDREEMCGESASCS
;
A
#
# COMPACT_ATOMS: atom_id res chain seq x y z
N MET A 1 26.88 30.32 -33.72
CA MET A 1 25.55 29.81 -33.32
C MET A 1 25.52 28.29 -33.03
N ALA A 2 26.34 27.45 -33.68
CA ALA A 2 26.36 25.99 -33.50
C ALA A 2 26.84 25.46 -32.12
N VAL A 3 27.72 26.18 -31.42
CA VAL A 3 28.21 25.80 -30.07
C VAL A 3 27.08 25.82 -29.04
N ARG A 4 26.13 26.76 -29.16
CA ARG A 4 24.97 26.90 -28.28
C ARG A 4 24.00 25.71 -28.44
N GLN A 5 23.86 25.19 -29.66
CA GLN A 5 23.03 24.02 -29.97
C GLN A 5 23.63 22.68 -29.50
N ARG A 6 24.95 22.46 -29.62
CA ARG A 6 25.60 21.26 -29.05
C ARG A 6 25.48 21.22 -27.54
N ARG A 7 25.75 22.35 -26.87
CA ARG A 7 25.62 22.49 -25.41
C ARG A 7 24.18 22.31 -24.95
N GLN A 8 23.20 22.83 -25.69
CA GLN A 8 21.78 22.57 -25.42
C GLN A 8 21.38 21.10 -25.59
N ARG A 9 21.84 20.40 -26.66
CA ARG A 9 21.53 18.97 -26.86
C ARG A 9 22.15 18.07 -25.79
N GLU A 10 23.35 18.39 -25.31
CA GLU A 10 24.00 17.67 -24.21
C GLU A 10 23.33 17.94 -22.87
N VAL A 11 22.94 19.19 -22.56
CA VAL A 11 22.18 19.53 -21.34
C VAL A 11 20.79 18.88 -21.36
N VAL A 12 20.10 18.93 -22.49
CA VAL A 12 18.79 18.28 -22.69
C VAL A 12 18.94 16.78 -22.49
N ARG A 13 19.95 16.11 -23.08
CA ARG A 13 20.23 14.68 -22.82
C ARG A 13 20.62 14.41 -21.37
N ALA A 14 21.49 15.23 -20.78
CA ALA A 14 21.98 15.08 -19.42
C ALA A 14 20.87 15.22 -18.35
N VAL A 15 19.76 15.86 -18.69
CA VAL A 15 18.58 15.99 -17.81
C VAL A 15 17.49 14.99 -18.18
N LEU A 16 17.20 14.78 -19.48
CA LEU A 16 16.15 13.86 -19.93
C LEU A 16 16.45 12.40 -19.62
N LEU A 17 17.70 11.95 -19.77
CA LEU A 17 18.07 10.56 -19.45
C LEU A 17 17.85 10.22 -17.97
N PRO A 18 18.41 10.97 -17.00
CA PRO A 18 18.16 10.67 -15.59
C PRO A 18 16.71 10.90 -15.19
N ALA A 19 16.01 11.89 -15.74
CA ALA A 19 14.59 12.08 -15.47
C ALA A 19 13.74 10.90 -15.96
N LEU A 20 14.02 10.38 -17.17
CA LEU A 20 13.37 9.19 -17.71
C LEU A 20 13.68 7.95 -16.86
N LEU A 21 14.95 7.79 -16.45
CA LEU A 21 15.38 6.68 -15.61
C LEU A 21 14.67 6.71 -14.24
N LEU A 22 14.55 7.89 -13.63
CA LEU A 22 13.85 8.09 -12.37
C LEU A 22 12.37 7.72 -12.48
N VAL A 23 11.69 8.12 -13.56
CA VAL A 23 10.28 7.77 -13.82
C VAL A 23 10.09 6.27 -14.01
N VAL A 24 11.04 5.58 -14.66
CA VAL A 24 11.00 4.12 -14.84
C VAL A 24 11.26 3.39 -13.53
N CYS A 25 12.25 3.84 -12.74
CA CYS A 25 12.63 3.21 -11.47
C CYS A 25 11.60 3.46 -10.35
N CYS A 26 10.91 4.61 -10.35
CA CYS A 26 9.98 5.00 -9.30
C CYS A 26 8.51 4.60 -9.58
N ARG A 27 8.27 3.56 -10.38
CA ARG A 27 6.90 3.06 -10.61
C ARG A 27 6.36 2.34 -9.37
N ALA A 28 5.94 3.10 -8.37
CA ALA A 28 5.02 2.64 -7.35
C ALA A 28 3.59 2.79 -7.90
N ALA A 29 2.97 1.69 -8.29
CA ALA A 29 1.54 1.69 -8.61
C ALA A 29 0.75 1.55 -7.31
N ALA A 30 -0.20 2.45 -7.08
CA ALA A 30 -1.18 2.28 -6.02
C ALA A 30 -2.23 1.27 -6.50
N GLU A 31 -2.33 0.13 -5.82
CA GLU A 31 -3.34 -0.87 -6.08
C GLU A 31 -4.46 -0.77 -5.04
N ARG A 32 -5.72 -0.89 -5.48
CA ARG A 32 -6.88 -0.80 -4.60
C ARG A 32 -7.55 -2.16 -4.47
N ILE A 33 -7.37 -2.77 -3.30
CA ILE A 33 -8.02 -4.03 -2.93
C ILE A 33 -9.20 -3.72 -2.00
N ARG A 34 -10.30 -4.48 -2.12
CA ARG A 34 -11.48 -4.34 -1.27
C ARG A 34 -11.84 -5.70 -0.67
N TYR A 35 -12.00 -5.72 0.65
CA TYR A 35 -12.54 -6.86 1.39
C TYR A 35 -13.87 -6.46 2.02
N ALA A 36 -14.81 -7.40 2.09
CA ALA A 36 -16.04 -7.28 2.86
C ALA A 36 -16.03 -8.38 3.93
N ILE A 37 -16.20 -7.98 5.18
CA ILE A 37 -16.28 -8.87 6.33
C ILE A 37 -17.51 -8.51 7.14
N PRO A 38 -18.15 -9.46 7.82
CA PRO A 38 -19.22 -9.12 8.74
C PRO A 38 -18.66 -8.33 9.92
N GLU A 39 -19.50 -7.44 10.43
CA GLU A 39 -19.36 -6.84 11.75
C GLU A 39 -19.24 -7.94 12.81
N GLU A 40 -18.52 -7.66 13.89
CA GLU A 40 -18.31 -8.59 15.01
C GLU A 40 -17.49 -9.85 14.72
N LEU A 41 -16.64 -9.79 13.69
CA LEU A 41 -15.68 -10.85 13.43
C LEU A 41 -14.70 -11.02 14.60
N GLY A 42 -14.53 -12.26 15.07
CA GLY A 42 -13.66 -12.57 16.20
C GLY A 42 -12.19 -12.25 15.93
N ARG A 43 -11.43 -11.94 16.98
CA ARG A 43 -9.98 -11.76 16.88
C ARG A 43 -9.31 -13.03 16.31
N GLY A 44 -8.33 -12.85 15.44
CA GLY A 44 -7.65 -13.92 14.72
C GLY A 44 -8.38 -14.42 13.48
N SER A 45 -9.56 -13.88 13.15
CA SER A 45 -10.29 -14.29 11.96
C SER A 45 -9.58 -13.86 10.68
N LEU A 46 -9.60 -14.74 9.68
CA LEU A 46 -9.03 -14.48 8.35
C LEU A 46 -9.91 -13.50 7.58
N VAL A 47 -9.32 -12.40 7.09
CA VAL A 47 -9.96 -11.45 6.18
C VAL A 47 -9.72 -11.87 4.74
N GLY A 48 -8.47 -12.18 4.38
CA GLY A 48 -8.13 -12.60 3.02
C GLY A 48 -6.63 -12.69 2.71
N PRO A 49 -6.27 -13.23 1.54
CA PRO A 49 -4.88 -13.49 1.13
C PRO A 49 -4.21 -12.24 0.56
N LEU A 50 -3.89 -11.27 1.43
CA LEU A 50 -3.36 -9.96 1.04
C LEU A 50 -2.10 -10.01 0.17
N ALA A 51 -1.12 -10.84 0.50
CA ALA A 51 0.10 -10.94 -0.29
C ALA A 51 -0.19 -11.40 -1.72
N ARG A 52 -1.02 -12.43 -1.86
CA ARG A 52 -1.41 -12.97 -3.18
C ARG A 52 -2.16 -11.93 -3.99
N ASP A 53 -3.08 -11.21 -3.35
CA ASP A 53 -3.91 -10.22 -4.04
C ASP A 53 -3.12 -8.94 -4.40
N LEU A 54 -1.96 -8.71 -3.78
CA LEU A 54 -0.95 -7.71 -4.18
C LEU A 54 0.06 -8.24 -5.22
N GLY A 55 -0.08 -9.51 -5.66
CA GLY A 55 0.89 -10.15 -6.56
C GLY A 55 2.26 -10.40 -5.92
N LEU A 56 2.34 -10.45 -4.60
CA LEU A 56 3.56 -10.68 -3.83
C LEU A 56 3.58 -12.10 -3.26
N SER A 57 4.76 -12.70 -3.17
CA SER A 57 4.95 -13.91 -2.38
C SER A 57 5.14 -13.57 -0.89
N PRO A 58 4.73 -14.45 0.05
CA PRO A 58 4.95 -14.22 1.48
C PRO A 58 6.42 -14.00 1.84
N ALA A 59 7.34 -14.67 1.14
CA ALA A 59 8.78 -14.55 1.33
C ALA A 59 9.33 -13.15 1.00
N GLU A 60 8.65 -12.38 0.14
CA GLU A 60 9.07 -11.02 -0.22
C GLU A 60 8.61 -9.95 0.80
N LEU A 61 7.62 -10.26 1.64
CA LEU A 61 7.02 -9.28 2.55
C LEU A 61 8.00 -8.69 3.56
N PRO A 62 8.90 -9.49 4.20
CA PRO A 62 9.90 -8.95 5.12
C PRO A 62 10.90 -8.03 4.41
N ALA A 63 11.36 -8.40 3.22
CA ALA A 63 12.29 -7.61 2.42
C ALA A 63 11.68 -6.27 2.00
N ARG A 64 10.38 -6.26 1.68
CA ARG A 64 9.61 -5.06 1.31
C ARG A 64 9.09 -4.26 2.52
N LYS A 65 9.30 -4.77 3.75
CA LYS A 65 8.82 -4.17 5.01
C LYS A 65 7.33 -3.85 4.97
N LEU A 66 6.51 -4.82 4.52
CA LEU A 66 5.06 -4.65 4.47
C LEU A 66 4.54 -4.31 5.88
N ARG A 67 3.74 -3.24 5.96
CA ARG A 67 3.12 -2.78 7.19
C ARG A 67 1.72 -2.25 6.90
N VAL A 68 0.80 -2.48 7.82
CA VAL A 68 -0.54 -1.90 7.76
C VAL A 68 -0.47 -0.48 8.32
N ALA A 69 -0.93 0.49 7.54
CA ALA A 69 -1.07 1.88 7.96
C ALA A 69 -2.52 2.33 7.75
N SER A 70 -3.08 3.10 8.68
CA SER A 70 -4.37 3.76 8.53
C SER A 70 -4.22 5.26 8.76
N ALA A 71 -5.04 6.05 8.07
CA ALA A 71 -5.09 7.50 8.18
C ALA A 71 -5.44 8.00 9.61
N GLY A 72 -5.98 7.12 10.48
CA GLY A 72 -6.19 7.39 11.89
C GLY A 72 -5.44 6.41 12.81
N ASN A 73 -4.88 6.93 13.92
CA ASN A 73 -4.17 6.12 14.93
C ASN A 73 -4.99 4.94 15.48
N ARG A 74 -6.32 5.01 15.46
CA ARG A 74 -7.19 3.94 15.99
C ARG A 74 -7.36 2.76 15.04
N GLN A 75 -7.36 2.98 13.73
CA GLN A 75 -7.64 1.90 12.77
C GLN A 75 -6.46 0.96 12.51
N LEU A 76 -5.26 1.32 12.98
CA LEU A 76 -4.10 0.42 13.02
C LEU A 76 -4.31 -0.79 13.93
N LYS A 77 -5.29 -0.75 14.84
CA LYS A 77 -5.52 -1.79 15.85
C LYS A 77 -6.39 -2.95 15.36
N TYR A 78 -7.19 -2.75 14.32
CA TYR A 78 -8.18 -3.73 13.87
C TYR A 78 -7.62 -4.81 12.95
N PHE A 79 -6.54 -4.52 12.22
CA PHE A 79 -5.99 -5.46 11.24
C PHE A 79 -4.51 -5.70 11.41
N THR A 80 -4.09 -6.95 11.18
CA THR A 80 -2.68 -7.36 11.19
C THR A 80 -2.39 -8.29 10.03
N VAL A 81 -1.14 -8.35 9.59
CA VAL A 81 -0.71 -9.22 8.49
C VAL A 81 0.26 -10.26 9.04
N SER A 82 0.02 -11.53 8.71
CA SER A 82 0.96 -12.61 9.04
C SER A 82 2.20 -12.52 8.15
N GLY A 83 3.38 -12.45 8.77
CA GLY A 83 4.66 -12.47 8.04
C GLY A 83 4.98 -13.81 7.37
N GLU A 84 4.36 -14.91 7.83
CA GLU A 84 4.59 -16.25 7.29
C GLU A 84 3.69 -16.55 6.09
N SER A 85 2.38 -16.32 6.23
CA SER A 85 1.40 -16.63 5.18
C SER A 85 1.11 -15.45 4.25
N GLY A 86 1.40 -14.22 4.69
CA GLY A 86 1.01 -13.01 3.96
C GLY A 86 -0.49 -12.71 3.99
N ASN A 87 -1.25 -13.39 4.85
CA ASN A 87 -2.69 -13.17 4.99
C ASN A 87 -3.01 -12.01 5.95
N LEU A 88 -4.13 -11.34 5.69
CA LEU A 88 -4.70 -10.28 6.52
C LEU A 88 -5.67 -10.89 7.54
N TYR A 89 -5.53 -10.50 8.79
CA TYR A 89 -6.32 -10.99 9.93
C TYR A 89 -6.92 -9.85 10.74
N VAL A 90 -8.00 -10.16 11.44
CA VAL A 90 -8.59 -9.27 12.45
C VAL A 90 -7.78 -9.35 13.74
N SER A 91 -7.23 -8.22 14.18
CA SER A 91 -6.48 -8.08 15.43
C SER A 91 -7.40 -7.73 16.61
N GLU A 92 -8.43 -6.90 16.37
CA GLU A 92 -9.43 -6.52 17.35
C GLU A 92 -10.82 -6.53 16.73
N ARG A 93 -11.85 -6.81 17.54
CA ARG A 93 -13.26 -6.79 17.09
C ARG A 93 -13.58 -5.43 16.49
N LEU A 94 -14.26 -5.45 15.35
CA LEU A 94 -14.73 -4.23 14.69
C LEU A 94 -16.08 -3.84 15.28
N ASP A 95 -16.08 -2.75 16.02
CA ASP A 95 -17.28 -2.06 16.50
C ASP A 95 -17.51 -0.84 15.59
N ARG A 96 -18.67 -0.83 14.92
CA ARG A 96 -19.02 0.20 13.94
C ARG A 96 -19.20 1.56 14.62
N GLU A 97 -19.76 1.56 15.82
CA GLU A 97 -19.97 2.72 16.66
C GLU A 97 -18.64 3.29 17.17
N GLU A 98 -17.65 2.45 17.48
CA GLU A 98 -16.31 2.93 17.86
C GLU A 98 -15.57 3.57 16.67
N MET A 99 -15.74 3.04 15.46
CA MET A 99 -15.06 3.55 14.26
C MET A 99 -15.72 4.80 13.66
N CYS A 100 -17.05 4.81 13.59
CA CYS A 100 -17.82 5.77 12.80
C CYS A 100 -18.84 6.54 13.64
N GLY A 101 -18.90 6.30 14.95
CA GLY A 101 -19.86 6.92 15.85
C GLY A 101 -21.29 6.50 15.54
N GLU A 102 -22.24 7.39 15.83
CA GLU A 102 -23.67 7.17 15.59
C GLU A 102 -24.06 7.27 14.10
N SER A 103 -23.13 7.62 13.21
CA SER A 103 -23.40 7.78 11.78
C SER A 103 -23.77 6.44 11.14
N ALA A 104 -24.77 6.40 10.25
CA ALA A 104 -25.19 5.16 9.59
C ALA A 104 -24.17 4.61 8.57
N SER A 105 -23.17 5.41 8.17
CA SER A 105 -22.15 5.06 7.19
C SER A 105 -20.81 5.71 7.51
N CYS A 106 -19.72 4.98 7.27
CA CYS A 106 -18.35 5.48 7.38
C CYS A 106 -17.90 6.13 6.06
N SER A 107 -17.35 7.36 6.11
CA SER A 107 -16.80 8.08 4.96
C SER A 107 -15.27 8.14 4.99
#